data_AF-V7ILX3-F1
#
_entry.id   AF-V7ILX3-F1
#
_cell.length_a   1.000
_cell.length_b   1.000
_cell.length_c   1.000
_cell.angle_alpha   90.00
_cell.angle_beta   90.00
_cell.angle_gamma   90.00
#
_symmetry.space_group_name_H-M   'P 1'
#
loop_
_entity.id
_entity.type
_entity.pdbx_description
1 polymer ?
#
loop_
_entity_poly.entity_id
_entity_poly.type
_entity_poly.pdbx_seq_one_letter_code
_entity_poly.pdbx_strand_id
1 'polypeptide(L)'
;MGASRGAGARLLGFLAEVQTRGVNEALRSLNLESLAGRPITEIFIGLADFICPGAGTVDEGIAREAYIETIVELANEGLTDLNTFTPDQMQTVFELYATHAIEARICNDIGTKAVTMPINAHTAHLVEQQVRDFIRGGVSDALARAQIGTNHLTPEQIQGFVDTIYESAFRILQALGDAEANKQ
;
A
#
# COMPACT_ATOMS: atom_id res chain seq x y z
N MET A 1 -0.27 9.55 -8.27
CA MET A 1 -0.70 8.28 -7.67
C MET A 1 -1.60 7.45 -8.59
N GLY A 2 -1.70 7.73 -9.90
CA GLY A 2 -2.49 6.91 -10.82
C GLY A 2 -1.94 5.48 -10.99
N ALA A 3 -0.62 5.32 -11.07
CA ALA A 3 0.03 4.00 -11.19
C ALA A 3 -0.11 3.19 -9.89
N SER A 4 0.10 3.81 -8.72
CA SER A 4 -0.09 3.17 -7.42
C SER A 4 -1.55 2.74 -7.20
N ARG A 5 -2.52 3.55 -7.63
CA ARG A 5 -3.95 3.18 -7.60
C ARG A 5 -4.23 2.00 -8.52
N GLY A 6 -3.71 2.03 -9.75
CA GLY A 6 -3.88 0.94 -10.71
C GLY A 6 -3.33 -0.39 -10.19
N ALA A 7 -2.14 -0.37 -9.58
CA ALA A 7 -1.55 -1.54 -8.95
C ALA A 7 -2.39 -2.04 -7.75
N GLY A 8 -2.88 -1.14 -6.90
CA GLY A 8 -3.78 -1.49 -5.79
C GLY A 8 -5.08 -2.16 -6.27
N ALA A 9 -5.68 -1.65 -7.34
CA ALA A 9 -6.89 -2.24 -7.93
C ALA A 9 -6.62 -3.65 -8.50
N ARG A 10 -5.48 -3.87 -9.16
CA ARG A 10 -5.09 -5.21 -9.64
C ARG A 10 -4.83 -6.18 -8.50
N LEU A 11 -4.17 -5.71 -7.43
CA LEU A 11 -3.90 -6.52 -6.24
C LEU A 11 -5.21 -6.97 -5.59
N LEU A 12 -6.14 -6.05 -5.37
CA LEU A 12 -7.46 -6.40 -4.83
C LEU A 12 -8.26 -7.31 -5.76
N GLY A 13 -8.21 -7.07 -7.07
CA GLY A 13 -8.84 -7.94 -8.06
C GLY A 13 -8.32 -9.37 -7.95
N PHE A 14 -7.00 -9.54 -7.86
CA PHE A 14 -6.38 -10.85 -7.65
C PHE A 14 -6.82 -11.48 -6.31
N LEU A 15 -6.77 -10.74 -5.20
CA LEU A 15 -7.19 -11.23 -3.89
C LEU A 15 -8.68 -11.64 -3.86
N ALA A 16 -9.54 -10.89 -4.55
CA ALA A 16 -10.96 -11.23 -4.68
C ALA A 16 -11.18 -12.48 -5.54
N GLU A 17 -10.41 -12.67 -6.61
CA GLU A 17 -10.41 -13.90 -7.41
C GLU A 17 -9.96 -15.11 -6.58
N VAL A 18 -8.93 -14.94 -5.73
CA VAL A 18 -8.51 -15.98 -4.79
C VAL A 18 -9.62 -16.34 -3.81
N GLN A 19 -10.33 -15.35 -3.24
CA GLN A 19 -11.44 -15.61 -2.32
C GLN A 19 -12.63 -16.33 -2.98
N THR A 20 -12.90 -16.01 -4.24
CA THR A 20 -14.09 -16.53 -4.95
C THR A 20 -13.85 -17.86 -5.65
N ARG A 21 -12.65 -18.09 -6.18
CA ARG A 21 -12.32 -19.26 -7.03
C ARG A 21 -11.13 -20.08 -6.52
N GLY A 22 -10.41 -19.60 -5.51
CA GLY A 22 -9.21 -20.22 -4.96
C GLY A 22 -7.93 -19.81 -5.68
N VAL A 23 -6.78 -20.03 -5.02
CA VAL A 23 -5.45 -19.62 -5.48
C VAL A 23 -5.11 -20.18 -6.85
N ASN A 24 -5.40 -21.46 -7.09
CA ASN A 24 -5.03 -22.14 -8.34
C ASN A 24 -5.74 -21.53 -9.56
N GLU A 25 -7.04 -21.29 -9.47
CA GLU A 25 -7.81 -20.71 -10.59
C GLU A 25 -7.47 -19.22 -10.79
N ALA A 26 -7.23 -18.48 -9.71
CA ALA A 26 -6.76 -17.10 -9.80
C ALA A 26 -5.42 -17.00 -10.54
N LEU A 27 -4.43 -17.84 -10.18
CA LEU A 27 -3.13 -17.89 -10.86
C LEU A 27 -3.25 -18.36 -12.31
N ARG A 28 -4.07 -19.38 -12.57
CA ARG A 28 -4.30 -19.88 -13.92
C ARG A 28 -4.89 -18.82 -14.85
N SER A 29 -5.78 -17.96 -14.34
CA SER A 29 -6.35 -16.85 -15.12
C SER A 29 -5.28 -15.85 -15.61
N LEU A 30 -4.12 -15.84 -14.96
CA LEU A 30 -2.96 -15.01 -15.28
C LEU A 30 -1.82 -15.78 -15.97
N ASN A 31 -2.02 -17.06 -16.30
CA ASN A 31 -0.99 -18.00 -16.80
C ASN A 31 0.20 -18.17 -15.82
N LEU A 32 -0.09 -18.17 -14.51
CA LEU A 32 0.87 -18.32 -13.42
C LEU A 32 0.64 -19.60 -12.60
N GLU A 33 -0.04 -20.60 -13.17
CA GLU A 33 -0.39 -21.84 -12.47
C GLU A 33 0.83 -22.62 -11.94
N SER A 34 2.02 -22.39 -12.49
CA SER A 34 3.27 -22.99 -11.97
C SER A 34 3.65 -22.50 -10.57
N LEU A 35 3.07 -21.39 -10.11
CA LEU A 35 3.27 -20.83 -8.76
C LEU A 35 2.26 -21.40 -7.75
N ALA A 36 1.32 -22.24 -8.18
CA ALA A 36 0.38 -22.88 -7.27
C ALA A 36 1.10 -23.69 -6.17
N GLY A 37 0.69 -23.49 -4.91
CA GLY A 37 1.29 -24.14 -3.75
C GLY A 37 2.68 -23.63 -3.35
N ARG A 38 3.20 -22.58 -4.01
CA ARG A 38 4.42 -21.88 -3.58
C ARG A 38 4.13 -20.96 -2.39
N PRO A 39 5.16 -20.59 -1.60
CA PRO A 39 5.04 -19.55 -0.60
C PRO A 39 4.50 -18.24 -1.20
N ILE A 40 3.75 -17.47 -0.42
CA ILE A 40 3.13 -16.23 -0.88
C ILE A 40 4.15 -15.24 -1.43
N THR A 41 5.37 -15.20 -0.88
CA THR A 41 6.45 -14.34 -1.37
C THR A 41 6.85 -14.69 -2.80
N GLU A 42 6.98 -15.98 -3.13
CA GLU A 42 7.25 -16.44 -4.51
C GLU A 42 6.06 -16.12 -5.44
N ILE A 43 4.83 -16.32 -4.96
CA ILE A 43 3.63 -15.98 -5.73
C ILE A 43 3.59 -14.48 -6.05
N PHE A 44 3.81 -13.62 -5.06
CA PHE A 44 3.73 -12.18 -5.21
C PHE A 44 4.89 -11.63 -6.04
N ILE A 45 6.10 -12.18 -5.91
CA ILE A 45 7.20 -11.86 -6.82
C ILE A 45 6.80 -12.18 -8.27
N GLY A 46 6.18 -13.33 -8.52
CA GLY A 46 5.69 -13.69 -9.86
C GLY A 46 4.55 -12.82 -10.39
N LEU A 47 3.79 -12.17 -9.50
CA LEU A 47 2.72 -11.23 -9.84
C LEU A 47 3.22 -9.80 -10.08
N ALA A 48 4.48 -9.49 -9.77
CA ALA A 48 4.99 -8.11 -9.76
C ALA A 48 4.74 -7.35 -11.07
N ASP A 49 4.95 -7.99 -12.22
CA ASP A 49 4.76 -7.31 -13.52
C ASP A 49 3.28 -7.23 -13.93
N PHE A 50 2.42 -8.11 -13.41
CA PHE A 50 0.98 -7.98 -13.58
C PHE A 50 0.43 -6.82 -12.74
N ILE A 51 0.86 -6.74 -11.47
CA ILE A 51 0.39 -5.73 -10.53
C ILE A 51 0.96 -4.35 -10.89
N CYS A 52 2.28 -4.28 -11.13
CA CYS A 52 3.06 -3.08 -11.40
C CYS A 52 3.70 -3.11 -12.81
N PRO A 53 2.91 -3.06 -13.91
CA PRO A 53 3.42 -3.27 -15.28
C PRO A 53 4.33 -2.17 -15.83
N GLY A 54 4.38 -1.00 -15.17
CA GLY A 54 5.15 0.16 -15.61
C GLY A 54 6.45 0.37 -14.82
N ALA A 55 7.41 1.06 -15.42
CA ALA A 55 8.71 1.40 -14.80
C ALA A 55 9.32 2.72 -15.30
N GLY A 56 8.55 3.57 -15.99
CA GLY A 56 9.05 4.78 -16.64
C GLY A 56 8.76 6.08 -15.88
N THR A 57 7.78 6.09 -14.99
CA THR A 57 7.38 7.26 -14.22
C THR A 57 7.71 7.12 -12.74
N VAL A 58 7.84 8.25 -12.05
CA VAL A 58 8.01 8.29 -10.59
C VAL A 58 6.88 7.52 -9.88
N ASP A 59 5.66 7.66 -10.38
CA ASP A 59 4.48 7.04 -9.80
C ASP A 59 4.48 5.51 -9.95
N GLU A 60 5.00 5.00 -11.07
CA GLU A 60 5.22 3.57 -11.28
C GLU A 60 6.33 3.02 -10.37
N GLY A 61 7.39 3.81 -10.15
CA GLY A 61 8.43 3.51 -9.16
C GLY A 61 7.84 3.37 -7.75
N ILE A 62 7.05 4.35 -7.32
CA ILE A 62 6.34 4.33 -6.02
C ILE A 62 5.44 3.09 -5.90
N ALA A 63 4.68 2.76 -6.94
CA ALA A 63 3.81 1.58 -6.94
C ALA A 63 4.60 0.28 -6.75
N ARG A 64 5.74 0.14 -7.44
CA ARG A 64 6.60 -1.05 -7.36
C ARG A 64 7.30 -1.15 -6.01
N GLU A 65 7.79 -0.04 -5.47
CA GLU A 65 8.36 0.04 -4.13
C GLU A 65 7.34 -0.41 -3.07
N ALA A 66 6.14 0.18 -3.08
CA ALA A 66 5.08 -0.20 -2.15
C ALA A 66 4.71 -1.68 -2.23
N TYR A 67 4.69 -2.25 -3.44
CA TYR A 67 4.41 -3.67 -3.63
C TYR A 67 5.52 -4.56 -3.05
N ILE A 68 6.79 -4.17 -3.22
CA ILE A 68 7.93 -4.91 -2.67
C ILE A 68 7.94 -4.83 -1.14
N GLU A 69 7.74 -3.65 -0.56
CA GLU A 69 7.65 -3.48 0.90
C GLU A 69 6.51 -4.33 1.49
N THR A 70 5.37 -4.41 0.79
CA THR A 70 4.26 -5.31 1.17
C THR A 70 4.72 -6.77 1.27
N ILE A 71 5.50 -7.25 0.29
CA ILE A 71 6.01 -8.63 0.29
C ILE A 71 6.94 -8.86 1.48
N VAL A 72 7.80 -7.88 1.79
CA VAL A 72 8.73 -7.93 2.91
C VAL A 72 7.98 -7.95 4.25
N GLU A 73 6.97 -7.10 4.43
CA GLU A 73 6.20 -7.05 5.68
C GLU A 73 5.37 -8.33 5.88
N LEU A 74 4.74 -8.87 4.84
CA LEU A 74 4.05 -10.17 4.92
C LEU A 74 4.98 -11.31 5.34
N ALA A 75 6.21 -11.33 4.82
CA ALA A 75 7.21 -12.32 5.20
C ALA A 75 7.61 -12.18 6.69
N ASN A 76 7.77 -10.95 7.16
CA ASN A 76 8.09 -10.64 8.57
C ASN A 76 6.94 -11.02 9.51
N GLU A 77 5.69 -10.89 9.08
CA GLU A 77 4.50 -11.30 9.83
C GLU A 77 4.28 -12.83 9.82
N GLY A 78 5.10 -13.60 9.10
CA GLY A 78 5.00 -15.06 9.04
C GLY A 78 3.82 -15.55 8.19
N LEU A 79 3.20 -14.66 7.42
CA LEU A 79 2.13 -14.99 6.49
C LEU A 79 2.76 -15.63 5.25
N THR A 80 2.65 -16.96 5.12
CA THR A 80 3.45 -17.74 4.16
C THR A 80 2.65 -18.53 3.14
N ASP A 81 1.42 -18.95 3.44
CA ASP A 81 0.56 -19.71 2.52
C ASP A 81 -0.74 -18.98 2.23
N LEU A 82 -0.88 -18.52 0.99
CA LEU A 82 -2.06 -17.80 0.51
C LEU A 82 -3.35 -18.64 0.59
N ASN A 83 -3.27 -19.97 0.56
CA ASN A 83 -4.44 -20.85 0.70
C ASN A 83 -5.03 -20.85 2.11
N THR A 84 -4.24 -20.43 3.11
CA THR A 84 -4.65 -20.40 4.51
C THR A 84 -5.17 -19.04 4.96
N PHE A 85 -5.10 -18.03 4.09
CA PHE A 85 -5.45 -16.67 4.45
C PHE A 85 -6.94 -16.53 4.76
N THR A 86 -7.23 -15.93 5.91
CA THR A 86 -8.57 -15.47 6.24
C THR A 86 -8.95 -14.25 5.40
N PRO A 87 -10.25 -13.90 5.30
CA PRO A 87 -10.67 -12.64 4.68
C PRO A 87 -9.97 -11.42 5.27
N ASP A 88 -9.75 -11.42 6.59
CA ASP A 88 -9.04 -10.34 7.29
C ASP A 88 -7.57 -10.28 6.87
N GLN A 89 -6.87 -11.43 6.76
CA GLN A 89 -5.49 -11.46 6.26
C GLN A 89 -5.39 -11.02 4.80
N MET A 90 -6.37 -11.36 3.95
CA MET A 90 -6.44 -10.85 2.58
C MET A 90 -6.60 -9.33 2.54
N GLN A 91 -7.38 -8.77 3.47
CA GLN A 91 -7.53 -7.32 3.60
C GLN A 91 -6.24 -6.67 4.11
N THR A 92 -5.55 -7.29 5.08
CA THR A 92 -4.25 -6.82 5.59
C THR A 92 -3.24 -6.66 4.46
N VAL A 93 -3.19 -7.59 3.49
CA VAL A 93 -2.31 -7.44 2.31
C VAL A 93 -2.53 -6.11 1.60
N PHE A 94 -3.78 -5.74 1.37
CA PHE A 94 -4.11 -4.49 0.69
C PHE A 94 -3.86 -3.27 1.57
N GLU A 95 -4.13 -3.37 2.88
CA GLU A 95 -3.81 -2.33 3.86
C GLU A 95 -2.32 -1.98 3.86
N LEU A 96 -1.46 -3.00 3.89
CA LEU A 96 -0.01 -2.84 3.82
C LEU A 96 0.40 -2.14 2.53
N TYR A 97 -0.09 -2.61 1.38
CA TYR A 97 0.19 -1.98 0.10
C TYR A 97 -0.23 -0.51 0.04
N ALA A 98 -1.45 -0.19 0.46
CA ALA A 98 -1.95 1.18 0.45
C ALA A 98 -1.13 2.09 1.38
N THR A 99 -0.76 1.56 2.55
CA THR A 99 0.11 2.26 3.52
C THR A 99 1.46 2.59 2.88
N HIS A 100 2.17 1.59 2.35
CA HIS A 100 3.48 1.81 1.74
C HIS A 100 3.41 2.73 0.51
N ALA A 101 2.33 2.66 -0.29
CA ALA A 101 2.16 3.55 -1.44
C ALA A 101 2.02 5.02 -1.03
N ILE A 102 1.30 5.29 0.06
CA ILE A 102 1.16 6.65 0.60
C ILE A 102 2.49 7.11 1.22
N GLU A 103 3.17 6.24 1.98
CA GLU A 103 4.48 6.53 2.57
C GLU A 103 5.54 6.84 1.50
N ALA A 104 5.69 5.99 0.50
CA ALA A 104 6.65 6.17 -0.59
C ALA A 104 6.34 7.46 -1.39
N ARG A 105 5.05 7.79 -1.57
CA ARG A 105 4.66 9.06 -2.19
C ARG A 105 5.07 10.27 -1.36
N ILE A 106 4.80 10.23 -0.06
CA ILE A 106 5.18 11.29 0.86
C ILE A 106 6.70 11.46 0.90
N CYS A 107 7.45 10.36 0.97
CA CYS A 107 8.91 10.38 0.93
C CYS A 107 9.43 11.01 -0.36
N ASN A 108 8.82 10.66 -1.51
CA ASN A 108 9.13 11.27 -2.79
C ASN A 108 8.85 12.79 -2.82
N ASP A 109 7.70 13.21 -2.30
CA ASP A 109 7.32 14.62 -2.24
C ASP A 109 8.24 15.42 -1.28
N ILE A 110 8.67 14.83 -0.16
CA ILE A 110 9.72 15.39 0.71
C ILE A 110 11.04 15.54 -0.07
N GLY A 111 11.49 14.48 -0.75
CA GLY A 111 12.74 14.47 -1.52
C GLY A 111 12.77 15.47 -2.68
N THR A 112 11.61 15.81 -3.24
CA THR A 112 11.46 16.85 -4.27
C THR A 112 11.28 18.27 -3.72
N LYS A 113 11.41 18.45 -2.40
CA LYS A 113 11.25 19.71 -1.65
C LYS A 113 9.83 20.28 -1.65
N ALA A 114 8.80 19.43 -1.74
CA ALA A 114 7.42 19.87 -1.54
C ALA A 114 7.12 20.22 -0.06
N VAL A 115 7.96 19.73 0.88
CA VAL A 115 7.88 20.00 2.33
C VAL A 115 9.29 20.21 2.90
N THR A 116 9.46 21.18 3.78
CA THR A 116 10.71 21.41 4.52
C THR A 116 10.74 20.51 5.76
N MET A 117 11.71 19.61 5.85
CA MET A 117 11.89 18.73 7.01
C MET A 117 12.66 19.42 8.15
N PRO A 118 12.46 18.98 9.42
CA PRO A 118 13.27 19.43 10.55
C PRO A 118 14.78 19.20 10.29
N ILE A 119 15.63 20.14 10.70
CA ILE A 119 17.09 20.07 10.47
C ILE A 119 17.74 18.92 11.27
N ASN A 120 17.08 18.44 12.32
CA ASN A 120 17.56 17.37 13.18
C ASN A 120 17.01 16.00 12.73
N ALA A 121 17.91 15.05 12.46
CA ALA A 121 17.58 13.67 12.11
C ALA A 121 16.67 12.97 13.14
N HIS A 122 16.84 13.23 14.44
CA HIS A 122 15.98 12.67 15.48
C HIS A 122 14.53 13.18 15.34
N THR A 123 14.35 14.48 15.12
CA THR A 123 13.02 15.08 14.92
C THR A 123 12.42 14.59 13.60
N ALA A 124 13.21 14.47 12.54
CA ALA A 124 12.75 13.90 11.28
C ALA A 124 12.23 12.46 11.44
N HIS A 125 12.91 11.63 12.23
CA HIS A 125 12.45 10.26 12.49
C HIS A 125 11.16 10.20 13.33
N LEU A 126 10.98 11.07 14.32
CA LEU A 126 9.72 11.15 15.07
C LEU A 126 8.55 11.57 14.18
N VAL A 127 8.78 12.54 13.29
CA VAL A 127 7.77 12.99 12.32
C VAL A 127 7.43 11.86 11.34
N GLU A 128 8.43 11.13 10.85
CA GLU A 128 8.23 9.94 10.01
C GLU A 128 7.34 8.90 10.71
N GLN A 129 7.65 8.54 11.97
CA GLN A 129 6.85 7.59 12.75
C GLN A 129 5.40 8.08 12.94
N GLN A 130 5.21 9.35 13.30
CA GLN A 130 3.88 9.91 13.50
C GLN A 130 3.04 9.87 12.22
N VAL A 131 3.67 10.14 11.08
CA VAL A 131 3.00 10.10 9.77
C VAL A 131 2.67 8.66 9.37
N ARG A 132 3.59 7.71 9.57
CA ARG A 132 3.34 6.28 9.37
C ARG A 132 2.14 5.79 10.17
N ASP A 133 2.13 6.07 11.47
CA ASP A 133 1.05 5.65 12.36
C ASP A 133 -0.29 6.26 11.95
N PHE A 134 -0.29 7.54 11.54
CA PHE A 134 -1.48 8.21 11.01
C PHE A 134 -1.98 7.56 9.72
N ILE A 135 -1.09 7.26 8.77
CA ILE A 135 -1.46 6.61 7.50
C ILE A 135 -2.05 5.23 7.77
N ARG A 136 -1.35 4.39 8.53
CA ARG A 136 -1.80 3.03 8.85
C ARG A 136 -3.16 3.04 9.53
N GLY A 137 -3.34 3.87 10.56
CA GLY A 137 -4.61 4.04 11.25
C GLY A 137 -5.72 4.53 10.30
N GLY A 138 -5.42 5.53 9.46
CA GLY A 138 -6.37 6.06 8.48
C GLY A 138 -6.81 5.04 7.44
N VAL A 139 -5.89 4.19 6.96
CA VAL A 139 -6.18 3.12 5.99
C VAL A 139 -7.05 2.07 6.67
N SER A 140 -6.64 1.57 7.84
CA SER A 140 -7.40 0.58 8.62
C SER A 140 -8.83 1.06 8.89
N ASP A 141 -9.00 2.30 9.34
CA ASP A 141 -10.30 2.94 9.57
C ASP A 141 -11.16 3.03 8.31
N ALA A 142 -10.56 3.38 7.17
CA ALA A 142 -11.27 3.47 5.90
C ALA A 142 -11.74 2.11 5.40
N LEU A 143 -10.88 1.09 5.56
CA LEU A 143 -11.18 -0.29 5.23
C LEU A 143 -12.30 -0.85 6.13
N ALA A 144 -12.25 -0.61 7.45
CA ALA A 144 -13.28 -1.02 8.40
C ALA A 144 -14.65 -0.36 8.08
N ARG A 145 -14.66 0.93 7.71
CA ARG A 145 -15.89 1.62 7.28
C ARG A 145 -16.49 1.01 6.03
N ALA A 146 -15.66 0.58 5.08
CA ALA A 146 -16.13 0.00 3.83
C ALA A 146 -16.76 -1.40 4.03
N GLN A 147 -16.30 -2.17 5.01
CA GLN A 147 -16.88 -3.47 5.37
C GLN A 147 -18.30 -3.41 5.95
N ILE A 148 -18.76 -2.24 6.39
CA ILE A 148 -20.13 -2.04 6.89
C ILE A 148 -21.14 -2.13 5.72
N GLY A 149 -20.70 -1.95 4.47
CA GLY A 149 -21.47 -2.29 3.28
C GLY A 149 -21.18 -3.73 2.83
N THR A 150 -22.20 -4.51 2.48
CA THR A 150 -22.11 -5.92 2.07
C THR A 150 -21.35 -6.19 0.75
N ASN A 151 -20.51 -5.27 0.29
CA ASN A 151 -19.84 -5.32 -0.99
C ASN A 151 -18.34 -5.06 -0.80
N HIS A 152 -17.49 -5.81 -1.51
CA HIS A 152 -16.06 -5.51 -1.59
C HIS A 152 -15.85 -4.04 -2.00
N LEU A 153 -14.78 -3.44 -1.45
CA LEU A 153 -14.33 -2.09 -1.79
C LEU A 153 -14.26 -1.90 -3.31
N THR A 154 -15.00 -0.91 -3.82
CA THR A 154 -14.87 -0.54 -5.24
C THR A 154 -13.58 0.26 -5.47
N PRO A 155 -12.99 0.19 -6.68
CA PRO A 155 -11.83 1.01 -7.03
C PRO A 155 -12.00 2.50 -6.74
N GLU A 156 -13.21 3.05 -6.89
CA GLU A 156 -13.52 4.45 -6.59
C GLU A 156 -13.48 4.74 -5.08
N GLN A 157 -13.98 3.82 -4.25
CA GLN A 157 -13.90 3.95 -2.78
C GLN A 157 -12.44 3.93 -2.32
N ILE A 158 -11.65 3.01 -2.90
CA ILE A 158 -10.21 2.91 -2.65
C ILE A 158 -9.50 4.21 -3.00
N GLN A 159 -9.77 4.73 -4.20
CA GLN A 159 -9.20 5.99 -4.64
C GLN A 159 -9.54 7.12 -3.66
N GLY A 160 -10.81 7.26 -3.29
CA GLY A 160 -11.26 8.36 -2.44
C GLY A 160 -10.57 8.38 -1.07
N PHE A 161 -10.44 7.22 -0.41
CA PHE A 161 -9.82 7.20 0.91
C PHE A 161 -8.30 7.33 0.85
N VAL A 162 -7.63 6.69 -0.12
CA VAL A 162 -6.16 6.81 -0.30
C VAL A 162 -5.77 8.27 -0.51
N ASP A 163 -6.52 8.99 -1.36
CA ASP A 163 -6.28 10.41 -1.62
C ASP A 163 -6.50 11.26 -0.37
N THR A 164 -7.59 11.00 0.36
CA THR A 164 -7.91 11.72 1.60
C THR A 164 -6.82 11.54 2.66
N ILE A 165 -6.32 10.31 2.84
CA ILE A 165 -5.28 10.02 3.82
C ILE A 165 -3.96 10.66 3.42
N TYR A 166 -3.57 10.52 2.15
CA TYR A 166 -2.38 11.18 1.61
C TYR A 166 -2.43 12.70 1.83
N GLU A 167 -3.51 13.37 1.43
CA GLU A 167 -3.66 14.82 1.59
C GLU A 167 -3.66 15.25 3.07
N SER A 168 -4.18 14.41 3.97
CA SER A 168 -4.20 14.68 5.40
C SER A 168 -2.82 14.51 6.02
N ALA A 169 -2.12 13.42 5.69
CA ALA A 169 -0.74 13.17 6.11
C ALA A 169 0.20 14.27 5.61
N PHE A 170 0.02 14.71 4.36
CA PHE A 170 0.77 15.82 3.78
C PHE A 170 0.52 17.14 4.53
N ARG A 171 -0.73 17.44 4.89
CA ARG A 171 -1.06 18.63 5.70
C ARG A 171 -0.45 18.58 7.09
N ILE A 172 -0.43 17.42 7.74
CA ILE A 172 0.25 17.22 9.03
C ILE A 172 1.74 17.53 8.88
N LEU A 173 2.38 16.99 7.84
CA LEU A 173 3.78 17.24 7.54
C LEU A 173 4.09 18.73 7.30
N GLN A 174 3.26 19.41 6.51
CA GLN A 174 3.40 20.85 6.29
C GLN A 174 3.30 21.64 7.60
N ALA A 175 2.29 21.36 8.42
CA ALA A 175 2.10 22.06 9.69
C ALA A 175 3.28 21.85 10.65
N LEU A 176 3.85 20.64 10.68
CA LEU A 176 5.03 20.33 11.49
C LEU A 176 6.29 21.03 10.95
N GLY A 177 6.47 21.07 9.62
CA GLY A 177 7.57 21.79 8.98
C GLY A 177 7.51 23.30 9.23
N ASP A 178 6.33 23.92 9.10
CA ASP A 178 6.12 25.35 9.34
C ASP A 178 6.35 25.73 10.81
N ALA A 179 5.92 24.87 11.74
CA ALA A 179 6.13 25.10 13.18
C ALA A 179 7.61 25.10 13.57
N GLU A 180 8.44 24.29 12.91
CA GLU A 180 9.88 24.27 13.13
C GLU A 180 10.60 25.45 12.46
N ALA A 181 10.18 25.85 11.26
CA ALA A 181 10.74 27.03 10.58
C ALA A 181 10.54 28.32 11.39
N ASN A 182 9.40 28.46 12.08
CA ASN A 182 9.07 29.63 12.90
C ASN A 182 9.83 29.67 14.25
N LYS A 183 10.54 28.61 14.65
CA LYS A 183 11.36 28.57 15.87
C LYS A 183 12.82 28.99 15.65
N GLN A 184 13.22 29.23 14.39
CA GLN A 184 14.56 29.65 13.99
C GLN A 184 14.61 31.15 13.69
#